data_AF-F5RGJ9-F1
#
_entry.id   AF-F5RGJ9-F1
#
_cell.length_a   1.000
_cell.length_b   1.000
_cell.length_c   1.000
_cell.angle_alpha   90.00
_cell.angle_beta   90.00
_cell.angle_gamma   90.00
#
_symmetry.space_group_name_H-M   'P 1'
#
loop_
_entity.id
_entity.type
_entity.pdbx_description
1 polymer ?
#
loop_
_entity_poly.entity_id
_entity_poly.type
_entity_poly.pdbx_seq_one_letter_code
_entity_poly.pdbx_strand_id
1 'polypeptide(L)'
;MNTARLRSLLACAAALVTCSASAEDTGGWLRPVDLVDAVPLLNDSGRAGYGRFLQVTLRPRAFALNMNGEWAWNAGSDAERDAIAACEAHGLPCQLYAVDEEVVLPGFELGAPLRALGSRLVQGTLP
;
A
#
# COMPACT_ATOMS: atom_id res chain seq x y z
N MET A 1 -59.56 29.21 -37.41
CA MET A 1 -60.18 29.00 -36.08
C MET A 1 -59.27 28.05 -35.30
N ASN A 2 -58.20 28.50 -34.65
CA ASN A 2 -58.08 29.08 -33.30
C ASN A 2 -58.53 28.18 -32.12
N THR A 3 -57.63 28.08 -31.12
CA THR A 3 -57.74 27.56 -29.73
C THR A 3 -57.62 26.02 -29.56
N ALA A 4 -56.91 25.42 -28.60
CA ALA A 4 -56.07 25.84 -27.45
C ALA A 4 -55.18 24.63 -27.01
N ARG A 5 -53.87 24.80 -26.80
CA ARG A 5 -53.14 24.72 -25.51
C ARG A 5 -53.73 23.77 -24.43
N LEU A 6 -53.03 22.67 -24.09
CA LEU A 6 -52.53 22.28 -22.74
C LEU A 6 -52.03 20.81 -22.77
N ARG A 7 -50.71 20.59 -22.78
CA ARG A 7 -49.87 20.16 -21.63
C ARG A 7 -50.29 18.84 -20.96
N SER A 8 -49.67 17.75 -21.40
CA SER A 8 -49.01 16.78 -20.51
C SER A 8 -48.18 15.84 -21.38
N LEU A 9 -46.88 16.10 -21.42
CA LEU A 9 -45.91 15.22 -22.10
C LEU A 9 -45.82 13.93 -21.30
N LEU A 10 -46.24 12.84 -21.91
CA LEU A 10 -46.06 11.49 -21.41
C LEU A 10 -44.56 11.21 -21.21
N ALA A 11 -44.22 10.78 -20.00
CA ALA A 11 -42.92 10.28 -19.63
C ALA A 11 -42.62 8.98 -20.39
N CYS A 12 -41.64 9.02 -21.29
CA CYS A 12 -40.92 7.86 -21.81
C CYS A 12 -39.46 8.27 -22.05
N ALA A 13 -38.66 8.26 -20.99
CA ALA A 13 -37.19 8.29 -21.09
C ALA A 13 -36.61 7.13 -20.27
N ALA A 14 -37.06 5.92 -20.60
CA ALA A 14 -36.47 4.67 -20.11
C ALA A 14 -35.53 4.11 -21.18
N ALA A 15 -34.37 4.75 -21.32
CA ALA A 15 -33.18 4.16 -21.92
C ALA A 15 -31.97 4.65 -21.09
N LEU A 16 -32.04 4.40 -19.79
CA LEU A 16 -30.92 4.54 -18.85
C LEU A 16 -29.93 3.40 -19.15
N VAL A 17 -29.19 3.51 -20.25
CA VAL A 17 -27.92 2.80 -20.37
C VAL A 17 -26.97 3.51 -19.39
N THR A 18 -26.98 3.06 -18.14
CA THR A 18 -25.88 3.32 -17.23
C THR A 18 -24.65 2.70 -17.88
N CYS A 19 -23.76 3.55 -18.37
CA CYS A 19 -22.39 3.18 -18.65
C CYS A 19 -21.81 2.72 -17.31
N SER A 20 -21.77 1.39 -17.09
CA SER A 20 -21.06 0.82 -15.96
C SER A 20 -19.61 1.22 -16.13
N ALA A 21 -19.18 2.22 -15.35
CA ALA A 21 -17.77 2.46 -15.14
C ALA A 21 -17.24 1.18 -14.48
N SER A 22 -16.61 0.33 -15.30
CA SER A 22 -15.77 -0.74 -14.81
C SER A 22 -14.73 -0.08 -13.93
N ALA A 23 -14.90 -0.16 -12.61
CA ALA A 23 -13.79 0.00 -11.71
C ALA A 23 -12.79 -1.06 -12.14
N GLU A 24 -11.72 -0.61 -12.77
CA GLU A 24 -10.65 -1.47 -13.23
C GLU A 24 -10.10 -2.17 -12.00
N ASP A 25 -10.50 -3.42 -11.82
CA ASP A 25 -9.77 -4.40 -11.04
C ASP A 25 -8.43 -4.55 -11.76
N THR A 26 -7.52 -3.62 -11.47
CA THR A 26 -6.12 -3.85 -11.69
C THR A 26 -5.80 -5.00 -10.75
N GLY A 27 -5.90 -6.21 -11.29
CA GLY A 27 -5.25 -7.41 -10.77
C GLY A 27 -3.73 -7.22 -10.78
N GLY A 28 -3.28 -6.15 -10.14
CA GLY A 28 -1.91 -5.83 -9.88
C GLY A 28 -1.45 -6.74 -8.76
N TRP A 29 -0.34 -7.41 -9.01
CA TRP A 29 0.37 -8.15 -7.99
C TRP A 29 0.66 -7.20 -6.83
N LEU A 30 0.01 -7.44 -5.70
CA LEU A 30 0.26 -6.65 -4.51
C LEU A 30 1.65 -7.00 -4.00
N ARG A 31 2.56 -6.01 -3.99
CA ARG A 31 3.89 -6.23 -3.45
C ARG A 31 3.80 -6.12 -1.94
N PRO A 32 4.51 -6.98 -1.18
CA PRO A 32 4.39 -6.92 0.26
C PRO A 32 4.90 -5.62 0.88
N VAL A 33 5.83 -4.92 0.21
CA VAL A 33 6.29 -3.58 0.60
C VAL A 33 5.16 -2.53 0.58
N ASP A 34 4.12 -2.73 -0.23
CA ASP A 34 2.99 -1.79 -0.34
C ASP A 34 1.97 -1.98 0.80
N LEU A 35 2.12 -3.03 1.61
CA LEU A 35 1.24 -3.36 2.74
C LEU A 35 1.70 -2.64 4.03
N VAL A 36 1.28 -1.39 4.21
CA VAL A 36 1.58 -0.59 5.41
C VAL A 36 1.18 -1.30 6.71
N ASP A 37 0.05 -2.02 6.70
CA ASP A 37 -0.46 -2.75 7.87
C ASP A 37 0.32 -4.05 8.16
N ALA A 38 1.17 -4.51 7.22
CA ALA A 38 2.02 -5.67 7.41
C ALA A 38 3.37 -5.32 8.07
N VAL A 39 3.70 -4.02 8.23
CA VAL A 39 4.94 -3.60 8.86
C VAL A 39 4.82 -3.81 10.37
N PRO A 40 5.67 -4.65 10.99
CA PRO A 40 5.53 -5.02 12.38
C PRO A 40 5.89 -3.86 13.30
N LEU A 41 5.32 -3.85 14.52
CA LEU A 41 5.70 -2.99 15.64
C LEU A 41 5.48 -1.48 15.45
N LEU A 42 5.06 -1.02 14.27
CA LEU A 42 4.79 0.40 14.04
C LEU A 42 3.50 0.87 14.71
N ASN A 43 3.59 2.03 15.36
CA ASN A 43 2.43 2.82 15.78
C ASN A 43 1.91 3.69 14.61
N ASP A 44 0.91 4.54 14.84
CA ASP A 44 0.34 5.42 13.80
C ASP A 44 1.38 6.35 13.16
N SER A 45 2.29 6.91 13.96
CA SER A 45 3.37 7.77 13.47
C SER A 45 4.33 6.98 12.59
N GLY A 46 4.64 5.73 12.98
CA GLY A 46 5.44 4.81 12.16
C GLY A 46 4.79 4.46 10.84
N ARG A 47 3.49 4.14 10.84
CA ARG A 47 2.75 3.89 9.59
C ARG A 47 2.74 5.10 8.66
N ALA A 48 2.56 6.30 9.20
CA ALA A 48 2.68 7.54 8.42
C ALA A 48 4.10 7.75 7.88
N GLY A 49 5.12 7.44 8.69
CA GLY A 49 6.52 7.45 8.29
C GLY A 49 6.84 6.48 7.15
N TYR A 50 6.32 5.26 7.25
CA TYR A 50 6.43 4.23 6.22
C TYR A 50 5.72 4.64 4.92
N GLY A 51 4.53 5.23 5.02
CA GLY A 51 3.84 5.80 3.86
C GLY A 51 4.66 6.88 3.13
N ARG A 52 5.41 7.71 3.88
CA ARG A 52 6.35 8.67 3.28
C ARG A 52 7.52 7.97 2.59
N PHE A 53 8.07 6.92 3.20
CA PHE A 53 9.10 6.08 2.57
C PHE A 53 8.65 5.50 1.22
N LEU A 54 7.39 5.02 1.12
CA LEU A 54 6.86 4.48 -0.15
C LEU A 54 6.75 5.53 -1.26
N GLN A 55 6.59 6.81 -0.91
CA GLN A 55 6.52 7.91 -1.87
C GLN A 55 7.90 8.34 -2.40
N VAL A 56 8.99 7.90 -1.77
CA VAL A 56 10.35 8.28 -2.19
C VAL A 56 10.68 7.63 -3.52
N THR A 57 10.91 8.45 -4.55
CA THR A 57 11.27 7.98 -5.89
C THR A 57 12.78 7.80 -6.09
N LEU A 58 13.61 8.40 -5.22
CA LEU A 58 15.06 8.25 -5.27
C LEU A 58 15.47 6.83 -4.86
N ARG A 59 16.44 6.25 -5.60
CA ARG A 59 16.91 4.87 -5.39
C ARG A 59 18.44 4.81 -5.25
N PRO A 60 18.96 3.88 -4.44
CA PRO A 60 18.22 2.95 -3.57
C PRO A 60 17.57 3.68 -2.39
N ARG A 61 16.52 3.10 -1.79
CA ARG A 61 15.90 3.55 -0.54
C ARG A 61 15.81 2.38 0.44
N ALA A 62 15.91 2.66 1.73
CA ALA A 62 15.83 1.63 2.76
C ALA A 62 15.05 2.11 3.98
N PHE A 63 14.35 1.18 4.61
CA PHE A 63 13.59 1.39 5.83
C PHE A 63 14.06 0.39 6.90
N ALA A 64 14.40 0.89 8.08
CA ALA A 64 14.83 0.11 9.23
C ALA A 64 13.89 0.33 10.42
N LEU A 65 13.72 -0.70 11.25
CA LEU A 65 13.01 -0.60 12.52
C LEU A 65 13.60 -1.50 13.60
N ASN A 66 13.24 -1.25 14.85
CA ASN A 66 13.64 -2.04 16.01
C ASN A 66 12.46 -2.71 16.74
N MET A 67 12.80 -3.48 17.78
CA MET A 67 11.83 -4.23 18.59
C MET A 67 10.84 -3.36 19.40
N ASN A 68 11.11 -2.06 19.55
CA ASN A 68 10.23 -1.11 20.24
C ASN A 68 9.35 -0.29 19.27
N GLY A 69 9.47 -0.53 17.96
CA GLY A 69 8.71 0.20 16.94
C GLY A 69 9.29 1.57 16.59
N GLU A 70 10.53 1.86 16.97
CA GLU A 70 11.26 3.01 16.44
C GLU A 70 11.81 2.64 15.04
N TRP A 71 11.94 3.65 14.20
CA TRP A 71 12.18 3.45 12.78
C TRP A 71 12.89 4.65 12.18
N ALA A 72 13.58 4.40 11.06
CA ALA A 72 14.11 5.45 10.20
C ALA A 72 14.14 4.95 8.75
N TRP A 73 14.19 5.88 7.81
CA TRP A 73 14.42 5.57 6.40
C TRP A 73 15.40 6.56 5.80
N ASN A 74 16.09 6.11 4.75
CA ASN A 74 16.96 6.96 3.95
C ASN A 74 16.92 6.54 2.48
N ALA A 75 17.42 7.41 1.60
CA ALA A 75 17.55 7.17 0.17
C ALA A 75 18.84 7.78 -0.37
N GLY A 76 19.37 7.18 -1.43
CA GLY A 76 20.69 7.49 -1.99
C GLY A 76 21.61 6.27 -1.93
N SER A 77 22.87 6.44 -2.38
CA SER A 77 23.82 5.33 -2.56
C SER A 77 24.04 4.45 -1.33
N ASP A 78 23.87 5.01 -0.14
CA ASP A 78 24.12 4.35 1.15
C ASP A 78 22.85 4.17 1.99
N ALA A 79 21.68 4.15 1.34
CA ALA A 79 20.38 4.15 1.99
C ALA A 79 20.26 3.12 3.12
N GLU A 80 20.71 1.88 2.90
CA GLU A 80 20.67 0.80 3.89
C GLU A 80 21.45 1.13 5.16
N ARG A 81 22.73 1.48 5.01
CA ARG A 81 23.62 1.82 6.13
C ARG A 81 23.09 3.02 6.89
N ASP A 82 22.68 4.06 6.16
CA ASP A 82 22.27 5.30 6.78
C ASP A 82 20.88 5.17 7.44
N ALA A 83 19.99 4.32 6.92
CA ALA A 83 18.71 4.00 7.56
C ALA A 83 18.91 3.23 8.87
N ILE A 84 19.81 2.24 8.91
CA ILE A 84 20.18 1.53 10.14
C ILE A 84 20.75 2.53 11.15
N ALA A 85 21.75 3.32 10.76
CA ALA A 85 22.41 4.27 11.65
C ALA A 85 21.44 5.30 12.24
N ALA A 86 20.52 5.83 11.41
CA ALA A 86 19.50 6.76 11.87
C ALA A 86 18.49 6.11 12.83
N CYS A 87 18.12 4.85 12.59
CA CYS A 87 17.24 4.10 13.48
C CYS A 87 17.94 3.77 14.82
N GLU A 88 19.21 3.34 14.78
CA GLU A 88 19.98 2.98 15.98
C GLU A 88 20.33 4.19 16.85
N ALA A 89 20.24 5.41 16.30
CA ALA A 89 20.34 6.64 17.09
C ALA A 89 19.30 6.74 18.22
N HIS A 90 18.23 5.94 18.14
CA HIS A 90 17.24 5.80 19.20
C HIS A 90 17.68 4.88 20.37
N GLY A 91 18.81 4.18 20.23
CA GLY A 91 19.45 3.44 21.34
C GLY A 91 19.18 1.93 21.37
N LEU A 92 18.56 1.38 20.32
CA LEU A 92 18.31 -0.05 20.17
C LEU A 92 18.79 -0.55 18.81
N PRO A 93 19.22 -1.83 18.71
CA PRO A 93 19.63 -2.41 17.45
C PRO A 93 18.47 -2.43 16.46
N CYS A 94 18.73 -2.01 15.23
CA CYS A 94 17.73 -1.96 14.17
C CYS A 94 18.01 -3.00 13.10
N GLN A 95 16.95 -3.40 12.39
CA GLN A 95 17.03 -4.29 11.25
C GLN A 95 16.35 -3.65 10.04
N LEU A 96 16.88 -3.94 8.85
CA LEU A 96 16.24 -3.56 7.61
C LEU A 96 14.94 -4.34 7.46
N TYR A 97 13.88 -3.60 7.18
CA TYR A 97 12.59 -4.17 6.82
C TYR A 97 12.39 -4.18 5.32
N ALA A 98 12.65 -3.06 4.65
CA ALA A 98 12.47 -2.95 3.22
C ALA A 98 13.66 -2.24 2.56
N VAL A 99 14.07 -2.74 1.40
CA VAL A 99 15.02 -2.10 0.50
C VAL A 99 14.34 -1.97 -0.86
N ASP A 100 14.21 -0.74 -1.33
CA ASP A 100 13.45 -0.36 -2.50
C ASP A 100 12.00 -0.87 -2.46
N GLU A 101 11.72 -1.97 -3.15
CA GLU A 101 10.38 -2.56 -3.29
C GLU A 101 10.30 -3.97 -2.75
N GLU A 102 11.35 -4.41 -2.07
CA GLU A 102 11.48 -5.73 -1.50
C GLU A 102 11.50 -5.64 0.02
N VAL A 103 10.76 -6.53 0.66
CA VAL A 103 10.82 -6.71 2.12
C VAL A 103 11.92 -7.71 2.42
N VAL A 104 12.97 -7.27 3.10
CA VAL A 104 14.18 -8.06 3.38
C VAL A 104 14.21 -8.61 4.82
N LEU A 105 13.19 -8.30 5.63
CA LEU A 105 13.14 -8.75 7.02
C LEU A 105 13.06 -10.30 7.10
N PRO A 106 13.98 -10.97 7.82
CA PRO A 106 13.96 -12.41 7.97
C PRO A 106 12.61 -12.91 8.53
N GLY A 107 12.03 -13.91 7.87
CA GLY A 107 10.76 -14.52 8.28
C GLY A 107 9.48 -13.83 7.78
N PHE A 108 9.60 -12.68 7.10
CA PHE A 108 8.43 -12.03 6.48
C PHE A 108 7.82 -12.89 5.35
N GLU A 109 8.66 -13.61 4.59
CA GLU A 109 8.28 -14.59 3.54
C GLU A 109 7.24 -15.63 4.01
N LEU A 110 7.17 -15.93 5.30
CA LEU A 110 6.45 -17.11 5.81
C LEU A 110 5.12 -16.81 6.53
N GLY A 111 4.71 -15.54 6.74
CA GLY A 111 3.48 -15.33 7.52
C GLY A 111 2.88 -13.93 7.66
N ALA A 112 3.63 -12.86 7.43
CA ALA A 112 3.11 -11.49 7.57
C ALA A 112 2.14 -11.07 6.44
N PRO A 113 2.46 -11.26 5.14
CA PRO A 113 1.52 -10.91 4.07
C PRO A 113 0.27 -11.79 4.10
N LEU A 114 0.37 -13.05 4.54
CA LEU A 114 -0.77 -13.96 4.71
C LEU A 114 -1.81 -13.46 5.72
N ARG A 115 -1.36 -12.80 6.80
CA ARG A 115 -2.25 -12.20 7.81
C ARG A 115 -2.85 -10.88 7.33
N ALA A 116 -2.05 -10.03 6.68
CA ALA A 116 -2.51 -8.76 6.13
C ALA A 116 -3.53 -8.94 4.99
N LEU A 117 -3.36 -9.98 4.17
CA LEU A 117 -4.23 -10.28 3.03
C LEU A 117 -5.54 -10.99 3.38
N GLY A 118 -5.83 -11.23 4.66
CA GLY A 118 -7.12 -11.77 5.12
C GLY A 118 -7.64 -12.93 4.26
N SER A 119 -7.07 -14.12 4.39
CA SER A 119 -7.61 -15.38 3.82
C SER A 119 -7.81 -15.46 2.29
N ARG A 120 -7.24 -14.56 1.47
CA ARG A 120 -7.35 -14.63 0.00
C ARG A 120 -6.29 -15.46 -0.73
N LEU A 121 -5.47 -16.24 -0.05
CA LEU A 121 -4.63 -17.24 -0.72
C LEU A 121 -5.31 -18.61 -0.71
N VAL A 122 -6.41 -18.72 -1.45
CA VAL A 122 -6.84 -20.01 -2.01
C VAL A 122 -6.21 -20.11 -3.40
N GLN A 123 -5.13 -20.89 -3.44
CA GLN A 123 -4.61 -21.65 -4.58
C GLN A 123 -4.04 -20.87 -5.76
N GLY A 124 -2.75 -20.57 -5.69
CA GLY A 124 -1.86 -20.55 -6.83
C GLY A 124 -0.82 -21.66 -6.67
N THR A 125 -1.14 -22.87 -7.13
CA THR A 125 -0.19 -23.98 -7.22
C THR A 125 0.93 -23.57 -8.19
N LEU A 126 2.17 -23.51 -7.73
CA LEU A 126 3.34 -23.52 -8.63
C LEU A 126 3.51 -24.95 -9.20
N PRO A 127 4.02 -25.12 -10.43
CA PRO A 127 3.98 -26.37 -11.19
C PRO A 127 4.84 -27.51 -10.62
#